data_AF-A0AAE0YNP6-F1
#
_entry.id   AF-A0AAE0YNP6-F1
#
_cell.length_a   1.000
_cell.length_b   1.000
_cell.length_c   1.000
_cell.angle_alpha   90.00
_cell.angle_beta   90.00
_cell.angle_gamma   90.00
#
_symmetry.space_group_name_H-M   'P 1'
#
loop_
_entity.id
_entity.type
_entity.pdbx_description
1 polymer ?
#
loop_
_entity_poly.entity_id
_entity_poly.type
_entity_poly.pdbx_seq_one_letter_code
_entity_poly.pdbx_strand_id
1 'polypeptide(L)'
;MIREQEEKSNYRLWKVGDFGGIKGKANIKAEIFKNVPVSCGIDATTQFHNYTGGVYKEHREFVSINHIVSVAGWGIESGVEFWTVRNSWGTPWGEAGWFRIVTSSYTHGRWRLGLDSQCAFADPVLDPVKDQTGIISSLQQILHQVMGIFSLTSDYSDEKLDDKLQREIFFYILPWMINNGGK
;
A
#
# COMPACT_ATOMS: atom_id res chain seq x y z
N MET A 1 -23.82 28.27 38.39
CA MET A 1 -23.62 27.84 36.98
C MET A 1 -22.21 28.20 36.56
N ILE A 2 -21.26 27.29 36.74
CA ILE A 2 -19.89 27.45 36.25
C ILE A 2 -19.88 26.82 34.86
N ARG A 3 -19.73 27.65 33.82
CA ARG A 3 -19.48 27.14 32.46
C ARG A 3 -17.99 26.78 32.40
N GLU A 4 -17.68 25.50 32.31
CA GLU A 4 -16.33 25.05 31.95
C GLU A 4 -16.01 25.63 30.57
N GLN A 5 -15.02 26.50 30.51
CA GLN A 5 -14.41 26.90 29.25
C GLN A 5 -13.53 25.73 28.81
N GLU A 6 -13.92 25.05 27.72
CA GLU A 6 -13.04 24.09 27.04
C GLU A 6 -11.77 24.82 26.61
N GLU A 7 -10.70 24.59 27.36
CA GLU A 7 -9.36 25.06 27.04
C GLU A 7 -8.88 24.32 25.79
N LYS A 8 -9.10 24.91 24.61
CA LYS A 8 -8.61 24.38 23.33
C LYS A 8 -7.09 24.36 23.34
N SER A 9 -6.55 23.21 23.67
CA SER A 9 -5.12 22.93 23.66
C SER A 9 -4.57 23.02 22.23
N ASN A 10 -3.47 23.73 22.07
CA ASN A 10 -2.84 24.04 20.78
C ASN A 10 -1.94 22.88 20.31
N TYR A 11 -2.54 21.80 19.80
CA TYR A 11 -1.83 20.70 19.17
C TYR A 11 -2.50 20.28 17.85
N ARG A 12 -1.73 19.66 16.96
CA ARG A 12 -2.25 19.15 15.69
C ARG A 12 -3.07 17.88 15.93
N LEU A 13 -4.33 17.92 15.53
CA LEU A 13 -5.22 16.76 15.49
C LEU A 13 -5.25 16.18 14.07
N TRP A 14 -4.74 14.95 13.92
CA TRP A 14 -4.91 14.17 12.69
C TRP A 14 -6.28 13.50 12.70
N LYS A 15 -7.03 13.67 11.62
CA LYS A 15 -8.38 13.12 11.48
C LYS A 15 -8.43 12.10 10.36
N VAL A 16 -9.38 11.18 10.48
CA VAL A 16 -9.70 10.18 9.46
C VAL A 16 -11.10 10.48 8.95
N GLY A 17 -11.29 10.36 7.64
CA GLY A 17 -12.59 10.43 6.96
C GLY A 17 -13.22 9.05 6.96
N ASP A 18 -13.31 8.45 5.79
CA ASP A 18 -13.85 7.10 5.64
C ASP A 18 -12.87 6.05 6.20
N PHE A 19 -13.44 5.00 6.79
CA PHE A 19 -12.68 3.87 7.30
C PHE A 19 -13.55 2.62 7.23
N GLY A 20 -12.93 1.45 7.14
CA GLY A 20 -13.70 0.21 7.03
C GLY A 20 -12.84 -1.03 6.97
N GLY A 21 -13.52 -2.19 6.95
CA GLY A 21 -12.89 -3.49 6.80
C GLY A 21 -12.79 -3.90 5.34
N ILE A 22 -11.65 -4.46 4.94
CA ILE A 22 -11.37 -4.98 3.60
C ILE A 22 -10.88 -6.41 3.72
N LYS A 23 -11.31 -7.26 2.78
CA LYS A 23 -10.87 -8.66 2.69
C LYS A 23 -10.59 -9.03 1.25
N GLY A 24 -9.67 -9.98 1.08
CA GLY A 24 -9.33 -10.56 -0.20
C GLY A 24 -8.36 -9.71 -1.01
N LYS A 25 -7.49 -10.41 -1.75
CA LYS A 25 -6.42 -9.81 -2.55
C LYS A 25 -6.89 -8.69 -3.48
N ALA A 26 -7.95 -8.91 -4.24
CA ALA A 26 -8.40 -7.93 -5.25
C ALA A 26 -8.79 -6.58 -4.61
N ASN A 27 -9.56 -6.61 -3.51
CA ASN A 27 -9.98 -5.40 -2.81
C ASN A 27 -8.81 -4.69 -2.13
N ILE A 28 -7.90 -5.45 -1.51
CA ILE A 28 -6.70 -4.89 -0.88
C ILE A 28 -5.81 -4.19 -1.93
N LYS A 29 -5.63 -4.81 -3.10
CA LYS A 29 -4.88 -4.16 -4.19
C LYS A 29 -5.54 -2.89 -4.67
N ALA A 30 -6.86 -2.91 -4.85
CA ALA A 30 -7.62 -1.74 -5.27
C ALA A 30 -7.48 -0.60 -4.26
N GLU A 31 -7.45 -0.92 -2.96
CA GLU A 31 -7.31 0.10 -1.92
C GLU A 31 -5.89 0.67 -1.84
N ILE A 32 -4.88 -0.19 -1.86
CA ILE A 32 -3.48 0.27 -1.88
C ILE A 32 -3.21 1.13 -3.12
N PHE A 33 -3.83 0.80 -4.26
CA PHE A 33 -3.71 1.61 -5.49
C PHE A 33 -4.28 3.03 -5.34
N LYS A 34 -5.26 3.25 -4.46
CA LYS A 34 -5.85 4.57 -4.20
C LYS A 34 -5.02 5.47 -3.29
N ASN A 35 -3.82 5.04 -2.88
CA ASN A 35 -2.77 5.77 -2.14
C ASN A 35 -2.67 5.54 -0.63
N VAL A 36 -3.39 4.57 -0.04
CA VAL A 36 -3.26 4.27 1.40
C VAL A 36 -2.79 2.83 1.66
N PRO A 37 -1.71 2.63 2.43
CA PRO A 37 -1.39 1.33 2.99
C PRO A 37 -2.54 0.84 3.87
N VAL A 38 -2.83 -0.46 3.82
CA VAL A 38 -3.89 -1.06 4.65
C VAL A 38 -3.28 -1.76 5.87
N SER A 39 -4.00 -1.77 6.98
CA SER A 39 -3.63 -2.52 8.17
C SER A 39 -4.24 -3.92 8.08
N CYS A 40 -3.46 -4.98 8.23
CA CYS A 40 -3.91 -6.37 8.08
C CYS A 40 -3.48 -7.24 9.27
N GLY A 41 -4.34 -8.16 9.66
CA GLY A 41 -4.02 -9.19 10.64
C GLY A 41 -3.17 -10.30 10.03
N ILE A 42 -2.24 -10.84 10.82
CA ILE A 42 -1.40 -11.98 10.46
C ILE A 42 -1.24 -12.96 11.64
N ASP A 43 -1.05 -14.24 11.35
CA ASP A 43 -0.64 -15.26 12.33
C ASP A 43 0.89 -15.25 12.46
N ALA A 44 1.41 -14.50 13.43
CA ALA A 44 2.83 -14.46 13.75
C ALA A 44 3.25 -15.76 14.45
N THR A 45 3.90 -16.63 13.69
CA THR A 45 4.40 -17.92 14.15
C THR A 45 5.84 -17.82 14.67
N THR A 46 6.31 -18.86 15.35
CA THR A 46 7.72 -18.97 15.74
C THR A 46 8.66 -19.00 14.53
N GLN A 47 8.23 -19.60 13.41
CA GLN A 47 9.01 -19.61 12.17
C GLN A 47 9.08 -18.21 11.56
N PHE A 48 7.95 -17.49 11.57
CA PHE A 48 7.88 -16.12 11.06
C PHE A 48 8.74 -15.16 11.90
N HIS A 49 8.84 -15.39 13.21
CA HIS A 49 9.72 -14.62 14.07
C HIS A 49 11.19 -14.66 13.63
N ASN A 50 11.63 -15.81 13.09
CA ASN A 50 13.00 -16.02 12.63
C ASN A 50 13.25 -15.58 11.18
N TYR A 51 12.29 -14.88 10.55
CA TYR A 51 12.44 -14.39 9.19
C TYR A 51 13.58 -13.36 9.06
N THR A 52 14.44 -13.54 8.06
CA THR A 52 15.57 -12.65 7.76
C THR A 52 15.58 -12.14 6.31
N GLY A 53 14.78 -12.70 5.40
CA GLY A 53 14.69 -12.24 4.02
C GLY A 53 14.01 -13.22 3.04
N GLY A 54 13.64 -12.71 1.87
CA GLY A 54 13.03 -13.48 0.78
C GLY A 54 11.49 -13.50 0.79
N VAL A 55 10.88 -14.16 -0.19
CA VAL A 55 9.42 -14.29 -0.25
C VAL A 55 8.96 -15.38 0.72
N TYR A 56 8.48 -14.98 1.90
CA TYR A 56 8.03 -15.85 2.96
C TYR A 56 6.80 -16.68 2.54
N LYS A 57 6.78 -17.93 2.99
CA LYS A 57 5.66 -18.86 2.81
C LYS A 57 5.68 -19.88 3.94
N GLU A 58 4.54 -20.07 4.58
CA GLU A 58 4.37 -21.08 5.64
C GLU A 58 2.96 -21.66 5.55
N HIS A 59 2.87 -22.99 5.42
CA HIS A 59 1.60 -23.67 5.38
C HIS A 59 0.96 -23.71 6.76
N ARG A 60 -0.31 -23.30 6.84
CA ARG A 60 -1.12 -23.39 8.05
C ARG A 60 -2.49 -23.97 7.71
N GLU A 61 -2.85 -25.08 8.36
CA GLU A 61 -4.20 -25.63 8.24
C GLU A 61 -5.22 -24.74 8.95
N PHE A 62 -4.83 -24.23 10.13
CA PHE A 62 -5.59 -23.28 10.91
C PHE A 62 -4.73 -22.04 11.14
N VAL A 63 -5.31 -20.88 10.83
CA VAL A 63 -4.69 -19.58 11.02
C VAL A 63 -5.34 -18.92 12.22
N SER A 64 -4.52 -18.48 13.17
CA SER A 64 -4.96 -17.68 14.32
C SER A 64 -4.34 -16.31 14.23
N ILE A 65 -5.13 -15.29 13.91
CA ILE A 65 -4.64 -13.92 13.83
C ILE A 65 -4.26 -13.46 15.24
N ASN A 66 -2.98 -13.17 15.45
CA ASN A 66 -2.43 -12.76 16.74
C ASN A 66 -1.55 -11.49 16.64
N HIS A 67 -1.37 -10.94 15.43
CA HIS A 67 -0.53 -9.78 15.16
C HIS A 67 -1.13 -8.91 14.05
N ILE A 68 -0.72 -7.65 13.98
CA ILE A 68 -1.17 -6.66 12.98
C ILE A 68 0.04 -6.02 12.31
N VAL A 69 -0.02 -5.91 10.98
CA VAL A 69 1.04 -5.39 10.10
C VAL A 69 0.43 -4.46 9.05
N SER A 70 1.26 -3.67 8.35
CA SER A 70 0.77 -2.77 7.30
C SER A 70 1.20 -3.24 5.91
N VAL A 71 0.23 -3.54 5.04
CA VAL A 71 0.48 -3.94 3.65
C VAL A 71 0.54 -2.68 2.79
N ALA A 72 1.69 -2.44 2.16
CA ALA A 72 1.95 -1.21 1.42
C ALA A 72 2.04 -1.43 -0.10
N GLY A 73 2.09 -2.67 -0.58
CA GLY A 73 2.24 -2.95 -2.00
C GLY A 73 2.30 -4.44 -2.30
N TRP A 74 2.42 -4.77 -3.58
CA TRP A 74 2.60 -6.13 -4.07
C TRP A 74 3.60 -6.14 -5.23
N GLY A 75 4.18 -7.30 -5.49
CA GLY A 75 5.11 -7.51 -6.60
C GLY A 75 5.05 -8.94 -7.12
N ILE A 76 5.83 -9.21 -8.15
CA ILE A 76 6.05 -10.54 -8.69
C ILE A 76 7.55 -10.76 -8.78
N GLU A 77 8.04 -11.84 -8.18
CA GLU A 77 9.43 -12.26 -8.28
C GLU A 77 9.47 -13.72 -8.72
N SER A 78 10.18 -14.00 -9.81
CA SER A 78 10.32 -15.36 -10.35
C SER A 78 8.98 -16.09 -10.57
N GLY A 79 7.95 -15.35 -11.01
CA GLY A 79 6.60 -15.87 -11.23
C GLY A 79 5.74 -16.04 -9.96
N VAL A 80 6.29 -15.70 -8.78
CA VAL A 80 5.55 -15.74 -7.51
C VAL A 80 5.11 -14.34 -7.13
N GLU A 81 3.80 -14.17 -6.97
CA GLU A 81 3.20 -12.93 -6.48
C GLU A 81 3.33 -12.83 -4.96
N PHE A 82 3.80 -11.67 -4.47
CA PHE A 82 4.00 -11.41 -3.04
C PHE A 82 3.44 -10.05 -2.62
N TRP A 83 3.13 -9.93 -1.33
CA TRP A 83 2.85 -8.68 -0.63
C TRP A 83 4.13 -8.10 -0.06
N THR A 84 4.27 -6.77 -0.11
CA THR A 84 5.31 -6.02 0.61
C THR A 84 4.68 -5.42 1.86
N VAL A 85 5.21 -5.80 3.02
CA VAL A 85 4.54 -5.58 4.30
C VAL A 85 5.51 -5.00 5.32
N ARG A 86 5.07 -3.93 6.00
CA ARG A 86 5.78 -3.29 7.08
C ARG A 86 5.46 -3.99 8.40
N ASN A 87 6.49 -4.40 9.13
CA ASN A 87 6.36 -4.89 10.49
C ASN A 87 6.76 -3.79 11.51
N SER A 88 6.58 -4.09 12.79
CA SER A 88 6.82 -3.18 13.92
C SER A 88 7.85 -3.71 14.93
N TRP A 89 8.68 -4.70 14.55
CA TRP A 89 9.71 -5.31 15.42
C TRP A 89 11.11 -4.68 15.29
N GLY A 90 11.18 -3.47 14.73
CA GLY A 90 12.43 -2.75 14.51
C GLY A 90 13.13 -3.11 13.20
N THR A 91 14.06 -2.25 12.79
CA THR A 91 14.80 -2.38 11.53
C THR A 91 15.78 -3.58 11.46
N PRO A 92 16.33 -4.14 12.56
CA PRO A 92 17.19 -5.32 12.46
C PRO A 92 16.45 -6.60 12.06
N TRP A 93 15.12 -6.64 12.17
CA TRP A 93 14.31 -7.80 11.83
C TRP A 93 13.97 -7.83 10.34
N GLY A 94 14.02 -9.01 9.71
CA GLY A 94 13.64 -9.19 8.31
C GLY A 94 14.45 -8.31 7.35
N GLU A 95 13.75 -7.71 6.39
CA GLU A 95 14.31 -6.84 5.35
C GLU A 95 14.19 -5.38 5.80
N ALA A 96 15.05 -4.96 6.72
CA ALA A 96 15.02 -3.61 7.31
C ALA A 96 13.70 -3.26 8.05
N GLY A 97 13.10 -4.24 8.75
CA GLY A 97 11.81 -4.12 9.42
C GLY A 97 10.61 -4.43 8.51
N TRP A 98 10.85 -4.81 7.25
CA TRP A 98 9.85 -5.23 6.29
C TRP A 98 9.96 -6.72 6.01
N PHE A 99 8.93 -7.25 5.37
CA PHE A 99 8.94 -8.62 4.86
C PHE A 99 8.12 -8.73 3.59
N ARG A 100 8.41 -9.78 2.84
CA ARG A 100 7.64 -10.17 1.67
C ARG A 100 7.00 -11.51 1.93
N ILE A 101 5.73 -11.67 1.57
CA ILE A 101 4.98 -12.91 1.80
C ILE A 101 4.09 -13.23 0.61
N VAL A 102 3.96 -14.51 0.28
CA VAL A 102 3.11 -14.94 -0.84
C VAL A 102 1.66 -14.47 -0.71
N THR A 103 1.02 -14.16 -1.84
CA THR A 103 -0.41 -13.81 -1.88
C THR A 103 -1.30 -15.06 -1.88
N SER A 104 -2.62 -14.86 -1.88
CA SER A 104 -3.60 -15.94 -2.07
C SER A 104 -3.51 -16.66 -3.43
N SER A 105 -2.73 -16.14 -4.38
CA SER A 105 -2.43 -16.83 -5.65
C SER A 105 -1.57 -18.08 -5.45
N TYR A 106 -0.75 -18.13 -4.39
CA TYR A 106 0.17 -19.24 -4.15
C TYR A 106 -0.55 -20.42 -3.50
N THR A 107 -0.60 -21.56 -4.19
CA THR A 107 -1.08 -22.87 -3.70
C THR A 107 -2.37 -22.76 -2.87
N HIS A 108 -3.40 -22.16 -3.49
CA HIS A 108 -4.74 -21.96 -2.91
C HIS A 108 -4.80 -21.13 -1.60
N GLY A 109 -3.80 -20.30 -1.34
CA GLY A 109 -3.86 -19.25 -0.32
C GLY A 109 -3.71 -19.70 1.14
N ARG A 110 -3.26 -20.94 1.40
CA ARG A 110 -2.98 -21.43 2.77
C ARG A 110 -1.57 -21.07 3.29
N TRP A 111 -0.77 -20.39 2.48
CA TRP A 111 0.66 -20.14 2.73
C TRP A 111 1.00 -18.72 3.18
N ARG A 112 -0.04 -17.90 3.39
CA ARG A 112 0.05 -16.44 3.58
C ARG A 112 -0.24 -15.97 5.01
N LEU A 113 -0.23 -16.90 5.97
CA LEU A 113 -0.51 -16.64 7.40
C LEU A 113 -1.80 -15.82 7.66
N GLY A 114 -2.78 -15.93 6.76
CA GLY A 114 -4.04 -15.20 6.86
C GLY A 114 -4.03 -13.73 6.48
N LEU A 115 -2.93 -13.17 5.95
CA LEU A 115 -2.74 -11.71 5.79
C LEU A 115 -3.92 -10.96 5.15
N ASP A 116 -4.47 -11.46 4.04
CA ASP A 116 -5.62 -10.87 3.32
C ASP A 116 -7.00 -11.33 3.83
N SER A 117 -7.10 -11.92 5.03
CA SER A 117 -8.37 -12.37 5.61
C SER A 117 -9.11 -11.29 6.43
N GLN A 118 -8.36 -10.38 7.06
CA GLN A 118 -8.89 -9.32 7.92
C GLN A 118 -7.99 -8.09 7.80
N CYS A 119 -8.40 -7.12 6.99
CA CYS A 119 -7.71 -5.85 6.86
C CYS A 119 -8.66 -4.68 7.13
N ALA A 120 -8.08 -3.51 7.40
CA ALA A 120 -8.79 -2.26 7.57
C ALA A 120 -8.02 -1.13 6.87
N PHE A 121 -8.78 -0.14 6.42
CA PHE A 121 -8.26 1.10 5.83
C PHE A 121 -8.86 2.30 6.56
N ALA A 122 -8.22 3.44 6.36
CA ALA A 122 -8.60 4.71 6.95
C ALA A 122 -8.06 5.83 6.05
N ASP A 123 -8.95 6.66 5.52
CA ASP A 123 -8.59 7.77 4.66
C ASP A 123 -8.20 8.97 5.52
N PRO A 124 -6.94 9.43 5.50
CA PRO A 124 -6.55 10.59 6.28
C PRO A 124 -7.25 11.83 5.72
N VAL A 125 -7.88 12.61 6.60
CA VAL A 125 -8.33 13.96 6.23
C VAL A 125 -7.07 14.81 6.12
N LEU A 126 -6.63 15.00 4.89
CA LEU A 126 -5.59 15.94 4.59
C LEU A 126 -6.20 17.33 4.72
N ASP A 127 -5.75 18.10 5.71
CA ASP A 127 -6.01 19.54 5.69
C ASP A 127 -5.53 20.03 4.32
N PRO A 128 -6.31 20.85 3.59
CA PRO A 128 -5.78 21.54 2.43
C PRO A 128 -4.56 22.31 2.92
N VAL A 129 -3.38 21.81 2.55
CA VAL A 129 -2.13 22.46 2.90
C VAL A 129 -2.28 23.88 2.39
N LYS A 130 -2.15 24.89 3.27
CA LYS A 130 -1.68 26.21 2.83
C LYS A 130 -0.28 25.98 2.29
N ASP A 131 -0.17 25.49 1.06
CA ASP A 131 1.11 25.27 0.41
C ASP A 131 1.70 26.66 0.17
N GLN A 132 2.54 27.11 1.11
CA GLN A 132 3.29 28.36 0.99
C GLN A 132 4.34 28.30 -0.13
N THR A 133 4.42 27.21 -0.90
CA THR A 133 5.34 27.11 -2.03
C THR A 133 4.68 26.91 -3.38
N GLY A 134 3.35 26.69 -3.48
CA GLY A 134 2.64 26.70 -4.77
C GLY A 134 3.20 25.74 -5.84
N ILE A 135 3.93 24.70 -5.45
CA ILE A 135 4.60 23.78 -6.38
C ILE A 135 3.88 22.43 -6.41
N ILE A 136 3.13 22.03 -5.39
CA ILE A 136 2.63 20.65 -5.29
C ILE A 136 1.29 20.42 -6.04
N SER A 137 0.59 21.48 -6.49
CA SER A 137 -0.53 21.29 -7.43
C SER A 137 -0.05 20.95 -8.85
N SER A 138 1.20 21.27 -9.19
CA SER A 138 1.67 21.19 -10.57
C SER A 138 1.92 19.75 -11.04
N LEU A 139 2.37 18.81 -10.19
CA LEU A 139 2.69 17.45 -10.65
C LEU A 139 1.44 16.63 -10.98
N GLN A 140 0.35 16.76 -10.21
CA GLN A 140 -0.93 16.17 -10.58
C GLN A 140 -1.55 16.85 -11.81
N GLN A 141 -1.33 18.16 -11.97
CA GLN A 141 -1.86 18.94 -13.09
C GLN A 141 -1.07 18.72 -14.39
N ILE A 142 0.24 18.48 -14.28
CA ILE A 142 1.13 18.03 -15.36
C ILE A 142 0.80 16.59 -15.74
N LEU A 143 0.53 15.70 -14.77
CA LEU A 143 0.06 14.35 -15.08
C LEU A 143 -1.30 14.39 -15.82
N HIS A 144 -2.22 15.24 -15.39
CA HIS A 144 -3.50 15.46 -16.08
C HIS A 144 -3.34 16.14 -17.46
N GLN A 145 -2.38 17.05 -17.64
CA GLN A 145 -2.09 17.68 -18.94
C GLN A 145 -1.39 16.72 -19.90
N VAL A 146 -0.44 15.91 -19.44
CA VAL A 146 0.25 14.90 -20.25
C VAL A 146 -0.72 13.78 -20.66
N MET A 147 -1.60 13.35 -19.75
CA MET A 147 -2.68 12.39 -20.06
C MET A 147 -3.78 13.02 -20.93
N GLY A 148 -4.06 14.32 -20.79
CA GLY A 148 -5.01 15.06 -21.63
C GLY A 148 -4.53 15.35 -23.05
N ILE A 149 -3.22 15.55 -23.25
CA ILE A 149 -2.61 15.76 -24.57
C ILE A 149 -2.64 14.46 -25.40
N PHE A 150 -2.58 13.29 -24.76
CA PHE A 150 -2.71 11.99 -25.44
C PHE A 150 -4.12 11.72 -25.98
N SER A 151 -5.14 12.43 -25.49
CA SER A 151 -6.52 12.31 -25.98
C SER A 151 -6.78 13.08 -27.28
N LEU A 152 -5.83 13.88 -27.79
CA LEU A 152 -6.04 14.72 -28.99
C LEU A 152 -5.40 14.19 -30.27
N THR A 153 -4.81 12.98 -30.27
CA THR A 153 -4.25 12.40 -31.50
C THR A 153 -4.63 10.93 -31.74
N SER A 154 -5.78 10.46 -31.25
CA SER A 154 -6.23 9.11 -31.58
C SER A 154 -7.75 9.03 -31.75
N ASP A 155 -8.21 9.38 -32.95
CA ASP A 155 -9.40 8.74 -33.53
C ASP A 155 -9.07 7.26 -33.78
N TYR A 156 -9.09 6.44 -32.73
CA TYR A 156 -9.09 4.99 -32.86
C TYR A 156 -9.70 4.34 -31.63
N SER A 157 -10.90 3.81 -31.82
CA SER A 157 -11.68 3.05 -30.87
C SER A 157 -11.01 1.70 -30.55
N ASP A 158 -10.45 1.53 -29.35
CA ASP A 158 -10.40 0.22 -28.70
C ASP A 158 -10.07 0.32 -27.19
N GLU A 159 -10.97 -0.18 -26.35
CA GLU A 159 -11.01 -0.07 -24.88
C GLU A 159 -9.98 -0.99 -24.16
N LYS A 160 -8.88 -1.36 -24.81
CA LYS A 160 -7.96 -2.41 -24.32
C LYS A 160 -6.48 -2.06 -24.29
N LEU A 161 -6.08 -0.82 -24.61
CA LEU A 161 -4.66 -0.46 -24.69
C LEU A 161 -4.10 0.30 -23.47
N ASP A 162 -4.94 0.76 -22.53
CA ASP A 162 -4.53 1.58 -21.37
C ASP A 162 -3.79 0.77 -20.28
N ASP A 163 -4.19 -0.48 -20.04
CA ASP A 163 -3.62 -1.33 -18.99
C ASP A 163 -2.16 -1.73 -19.22
N LYS A 164 -1.71 -1.79 -20.48
CA LYS A 164 -0.36 -2.26 -20.82
C LYS A 164 0.67 -1.15 -20.71
N LEU A 165 0.33 0.08 -21.10
CA LEU A 165 1.22 1.23 -20.99
C LEU A 165 1.38 1.70 -19.54
N GLN A 166 0.29 1.69 -18.75
CA GLN A 166 0.36 2.01 -17.32
C GLN A 166 1.24 1.02 -16.56
N ARG A 167 1.21 -0.26 -16.93
CA ARG A 167 2.12 -1.29 -16.38
C ARG A 167 3.57 -1.00 -16.73
N GLU A 168 3.89 -0.71 -17.99
CA GLU A 168 5.28 -0.43 -18.41
C GLU A 168 5.88 0.79 -17.69
N ILE A 169 5.08 1.86 -17.49
CA ILE A 169 5.50 3.05 -16.75
C ILE A 169 5.79 2.73 -15.27
N PHE A 170 4.91 2.00 -14.60
CA PHE A 170 5.08 1.66 -13.18
C PHE A 170 6.21 0.64 -12.94
N PHE A 171 6.41 -0.33 -13.86
CA PHE A 171 7.39 -1.39 -13.71
C PHE A 171 8.82 -0.99 -14.10
N TYR A 172 9.01 -0.10 -15.07
CA TYR A 172 10.36 0.28 -15.52
C TYR A 172 10.84 1.64 -15.02
N ILE A 173 9.94 2.62 -14.84
CA ILE A 173 10.34 3.99 -14.55
C ILE A 173 10.51 4.23 -13.04
N LEU A 174 9.65 3.67 -12.19
CA LEU A 174 9.76 3.84 -10.73
C LEU A 174 11.07 3.27 -10.14
N PRO A 175 11.47 2.02 -10.48
CA PRO A 175 12.74 1.47 -9.99
C PRO A 175 13.98 2.19 -10.55
N TRP A 176 13.90 2.71 -11.79
CA TRP A 176 14.97 3.52 -12.38
C TRP A 176 15.11 4.90 -11.69
N MET A 177 14.00 5.56 -11.36
CA MET A 177 14.02 6.84 -10.65
C MET A 177 14.54 6.71 -9.21
N ILE A 178 14.25 5.60 -8.52
CA ILE A 178 14.78 5.32 -7.17
C ILE A 178 16.31 5.08 -7.21
N ASN A 179 16.82 4.42 -8.27
CA ASN A 179 18.25 4.12 -8.40
C ASN A 179 19.10 5.24 -9.02
N ASN A 180 18.53 6.18 -9.78
CA ASN A 180 19.27 7.23 -10.49
C ASN A 180 18.87 8.67 -10.10
N GLY A 181 17.85 8.86 -9.26
CA GLY A 181 17.35 10.18 -8.81
C GLY A 181 18.16 10.84 -7.69
N GLY A 182 19.40 10.41 -7.46
CA GLY A 182 20.33 11.01 -6.50
C GLY A 182 21.52 11.65 -7.20
N LYS A 183 21.32 12.82 -7.81
CA LYS A 183 22.33 13.87 -7.99
C LYS A 183 21.66 15.24 -7.94
#